data_AF-A0A2V8J656-F1
#
_entry.id   AF-A0A2V8J656-F1
#
_cell.length_a   1.000
_cell.length_b   1.000
_cell.length_c   1.000
_cell.angle_alpha   90.00
_cell.angle_beta   90.00
_cell.angle_gamma   90.00
#
_symmetry.space_group_name_H-M   'P 1'
#
loop_
_entity.id
_entity.type
_entity.pdbx_description
1 polymer ?
#
loop_
_entity_poly.entity_id
_entity_poly.type
_entity_poly.pdbx_seq_one_letter_code
_entity_poly.pdbx_strand_id
1 'polypeptide(L)'
;MNLAHLHLLLNHFPTVGTVIGLGLFIGSLATHNDSLKRASMLVLLLIAVSALPVYFTGNAALEAIQSRPDVSKQFVARHQDVALLALILMGITGALAWRGLWEFRGNARPSTWNVYGILLFSLLTVALMTVTATMGGEIRHEEIRSAQDVSEAEGTVSAIGAYVLNHGWVWPTSETLHFMGLCLLLGSVLTVDLRMLGIMKSVPLVDLRGLIPWALAGFSINLVTGMVFFIATPTQYTTNVAFYWKIVFMLLAGINVLYLTFDESWALPEGVDAPLTAKVVAGAGIFLWLGVIFFGRMLPFIGNSF
;
A
#
# COMPACT_ATOMS: atom_id res chain seq x y z
N MET A 1 3.18 -8.10 25.33
CA MET A 1 3.68 -8.67 24.07
C MET A 1 4.67 -7.69 23.47
N ASN A 2 5.86 -8.13 23.03
CA ASN A 2 6.80 -7.28 22.29
C ASN A 2 6.51 -7.35 20.77
N LEU A 3 7.08 -6.44 19.98
CA LEU A 3 6.83 -6.37 18.54
C LEU A 3 7.28 -7.64 17.78
N ALA A 4 8.33 -8.32 18.26
CA ALA A 4 8.75 -9.60 17.71
C ALA A 4 7.68 -10.70 17.86
N HIS A 5 7.01 -10.78 19.02
CA HIS A 5 5.86 -11.68 19.20
C HIS A 5 4.70 -11.30 18.28
N LEU A 6 4.47 -10.00 18.09
CA LEU A 6 3.40 -9.53 17.20
C LEU A 6 3.68 -9.91 15.75
N HIS A 7 4.93 -9.85 15.28
CA HIS A 7 5.32 -10.31 13.95
C HIS A 7 5.01 -11.80 13.73
N LEU A 8 5.38 -12.66 14.68
CA LEU A 8 5.10 -14.11 14.62
C LEU A 8 3.61 -14.44 14.68
N LEU A 9 2.80 -13.59 15.30
CA LEU A 9 1.35 -13.75 15.33
C LEU A 9 0.71 -13.28 14.01
N LEU A 10 1.18 -12.15 13.49
CA LEU A 10 0.58 -11.52 12.32
C LEU A 10 1.03 -12.14 10.99
N ASN A 11 2.24 -12.72 10.90
CA ASN A 11 2.78 -13.25 9.65
C ASN A 11 1.91 -14.35 8.98
N HIS A 12 1.07 -15.03 9.77
CA HIS A 12 0.09 -16.00 9.28
C HIS A 12 -1.04 -15.34 8.47
N PHE A 13 -1.39 -14.09 8.75
CA PHE A 13 -2.49 -13.40 8.07
C PHE A 13 -2.17 -13.17 6.58
N PRO A 14 -1.04 -12.57 6.18
CA PRO A 14 -0.74 -12.42 4.77
C PRO A 14 -0.43 -13.74 4.06
N THR A 15 0.25 -14.68 4.73
CA THR A 15 0.62 -15.97 4.13
C THR A 15 -0.60 -16.84 3.85
N VAL A 16 -1.38 -17.18 4.88
CA VAL A 16 -2.58 -18.02 4.74
C VAL A 16 -3.70 -17.26 4.05
N GLY A 17 -3.88 -15.97 4.39
CA GLY A 17 -4.90 -15.12 3.81
C GLY A 17 -4.77 -15.02 2.30
N THR A 18 -3.57 -14.80 1.74
CA THR A 18 -3.42 -14.68 0.28
C THR A 18 -3.80 -15.97 -0.45
N VAL A 19 -3.50 -17.14 0.11
CA VAL A 19 -3.93 -18.44 -0.44
C VAL A 19 -5.46 -18.55 -0.42
N ILE A 20 -6.09 -18.21 0.70
CA ILE A 20 -7.56 -18.23 0.81
C ILE A 20 -8.20 -17.23 -0.17
N GLY A 21 -7.69 -15.99 -0.21
CA GLY A 21 -8.19 -14.93 -1.09
C GLY A 21 -8.08 -15.32 -2.56
N LEU A 22 -6.95 -15.91 -2.98
CA LEU A 22 -6.76 -16.44 -4.32
C LEU A 22 -7.73 -17.60 -4.61
N GLY A 23 -7.90 -18.54 -3.68
CA GLY A 23 -8.84 -19.65 -3.83
C GLY A 23 -10.29 -19.18 -4.02
N LEU A 24 -10.74 -18.21 -3.22
CA LEU A 24 -12.04 -17.57 -3.37
C LEU A 24 -12.16 -16.84 -4.71
N PHE A 25 -11.09 -16.16 -5.16
CA PHE A 25 -11.08 -15.45 -6.44
C PHE A 25 -11.17 -16.42 -7.62
N ILE A 26 -10.37 -17.48 -7.66
CA ILE A 26 -10.45 -18.55 -8.68
C ILE A 26 -11.83 -19.21 -8.65
N GLY A 27 -12.35 -19.54 -7.46
CA GLY A 27 -13.69 -20.09 -7.29
C GLY A 27 -14.77 -19.17 -7.85
N SER A 28 -14.63 -17.86 -7.70
CA SER A 28 -15.54 -16.88 -8.31
C SER A 28 -15.52 -16.87 -9.83
N LEU A 29 -14.35 -17.12 -10.44
CA LEU A 29 -14.19 -17.22 -11.89
C LEU A 29 -14.81 -18.52 -12.41
N ALA A 30 -14.55 -19.64 -11.74
CA ALA A 30 -15.08 -20.96 -12.11
C ALA A 30 -16.60 -21.07 -11.96
N THR A 31 -17.16 -20.42 -10.93
CA THR A 31 -18.62 -20.42 -10.68
C THR A 31 -19.35 -19.28 -11.39
N HIS A 32 -18.62 -18.40 -12.08
CA HIS A 32 -19.15 -17.17 -12.68
C HIS A 32 -19.98 -16.31 -11.70
N ASN A 33 -19.66 -16.34 -10.40
CA ASN A 33 -20.42 -15.67 -9.36
C ASN A 33 -19.84 -14.28 -9.05
N ASP A 34 -20.57 -13.24 -9.44
CA ASP A 34 -20.13 -11.85 -9.26
C ASP A 34 -20.12 -11.40 -7.78
N SER A 35 -20.97 -11.98 -6.92
CA SER A 35 -20.93 -11.71 -5.48
C SER A 35 -19.69 -12.30 -4.83
N LEU A 36 -19.31 -13.53 -5.20
CA LEU A 36 -18.09 -14.17 -4.74
C LEU A 36 -16.84 -13.45 -5.26
N LYS A 37 -16.89 -12.91 -6.50
CA LYS A 37 -15.81 -12.13 -7.10
C LYS A 37 -15.59 -10.83 -6.33
N ARG A 38 -16.67 -10.13 -5.98
CA ARG A 38 -16.60 -8.92 -5.14
C ARG A 38 -16.06 -9.23 -3.75
N ALA A 39 -16.55 -10.29 -3.10
CA ALA A 39 -16.09 -10.69 -1.77
C ALA A 39 -14.60 -11.06 -1.76
N SER A 40 -14.14 -11.83 -2.76
CA SER A 40 -12.72 -12.21 -2.87
C SER A 40 -11.79 -11.02 -3.12
N MET A 41 -12.20 -10.04 -3.94
CA MET A 41 -11.44 -8.79 -4.09
C MET A 41 -11.33 -8.00 -2.78
N LEU A 42 -12.40 -7.95 -1.98
CA LEU A 42 -12.35 -7.31 -0.66
C LEU A 42 -11.38 -8.04 0.28
N VAL A 43 -11.44 -9.38 0.30
CA VAL A 43 -10.53 -10.20 1.10
C VAL A 43 -9.07 -9.92 0.70
N LEU A 44 -8.74 -9.96 -0.60
CA LEU A 44 -7.39 -9.68 -1.11
C LEU A 44 -6.90 -8.28 -0.74
N LEU A 45 -7.77 -7.28 -0.81
CA LEU A 45 -7.45 -5.90 -0.38
C LEU A 45 -7.13 -5.83 1.12
N LEU A 46 -7.97 -6.43 1.97
CA LEU A 46 -7.76 -6.42 3.42
C LEU A 46 -6.46 -7.15 3.81
N ILE A 47 -6.17 -8.25 3.12
CA ILE A 47 -4.91 -8.98 3.30
C ILE A 47 -3.71 -8.11 2.92
N ALA A 48 -3.78 -7.40 1.79
CA ALA A 48 -2.72 -6.48 1.38
C ALA A 48 -2.46 -5.36 2.40
N VAL A 49 -3.52 -4.77 2.96
CA VAL A 49 -3.38 -3.77 4.04
C VAL A 49 -2.77 -4.39 5.29
N SER A 50 -3.16 -5.62 5.65
CA SER A 50 -2.60 -6.33 6.82
C SER A 50 -1.11 -6.70 6.70
N ALA A 51 -0.56 -6.73 5.48
CA ALA A 51 0.88 -6.99 5.29
C ALA A 51 1.77 -5.84 5.77
N LEU A 52 1.26 -4.60 5.80
CA LEU A 52 2.00 -3.44 6.31
C LEU A 52 2.46 -3.65 7.76
N PRO A 53 1.56 -3.88 8.75
CA PRO A 53 1.99 -4.10 10.13
C PRO A 53 2.88 -5.33 10.29
N VAL A 54 2.72 -6.37 9.46
CA VAL A 54 3.60 -7.55 9.48
C VAL A 54 5.03 -7.17 9.09
N TYR A 55 5.21 -6.37 8.04
CA TYR A 55 6.52 -5.89 7.61
C TYR A 55 7.17 -4.97 8.65
N PHE A 56 6.40 -4.03 9.23
CA PHE A 56 6.92 -3.15 10.28
C PHE A 56 7.36 -3.92 11.53
N THR A 57 6.51 -4.85 12.01
CA THR A 57 6.86 -5.68 13.16
C THR A 57 8.01 -6.64 12.87
N GLY A 58 8.25 -7.01 11.61
CA GLY A 58 9.41 -7.80 11.18
C GLY A 58 10.74 -7.06 11.36
N ASN A 59 10.81 -5.77 11.03
CA ASN A 59 12.00 -4.96 11.28
C ASN A 59 12.28 -4.79 12.79
N ALA A 60 11.23 -4.59 13.60
CA ALA A 60 11.38 -4.59 15.06
C ALA A 60 11.82 -5.97 15.61
N ALA A 61 11.42 -7.07 14.96
CA ALA A 61 11.91 -8.40 15.30
C ALA A 61 13.40 -8.56 14.98
N LEU A 62 13.86 -8.01 13.86
CA LEU A 62 15.28 -7.96 13.50
C LEU A 62 16.09 -7.21 14.57
N GLU A 63 15.68 -6.02 14.98
CA GLU A 63 16.39 -5.25 16.02
C GLU A 63 16.57 -6.03 17.33
N ALA A 64 15.59 -6.87 17.68
CA ALA A 64 15.62 -7.68 18.89
C ALA A 64 16.56 -8.90 18.81
N ILE A 65 16.96 -9.34 17.61
CA ILE A 65 17.72 -10.58 17.40
C ILE A 65 19.08 -10.35 16.73
N GLN A 66 19.32 -9.19 16.12
CA GLN A 66 20.53 -8.87 15.36
C GLN A 66 21.83 -8.91 16.18
N SER A 67 21.75 -8.79 17.50
CA SER A 67 22.89 -8.83 18.41
C SER A 67 23.30 -10.25 18.81
N ARG A 68 22.52 -11.26 18.43
CA ARG A 68 22.80 -12.64 18.82
C ARG A 68 23.77 -13.31 17.82
N PRO A 69 24.76 -14.07 18.31
CA PRO A 69 25.79 -14.67 17.45
C PRO A 69 25.29 -15.83 16.58
N ASP A 70 24.14 -16.44 16.92
CA ASP A 70 23.48 -17.52 16.19
C ASP A 70 22.66 -17.03 14.98
N VAL A 71 22.51 -15.72 14.80
CA VAL A 71 21.71 -15.14 13.71
C VAL A 71 22.62 -14.62 12.60
N SER A 72 22.58 -15.29 11.44
CA SER A 72 23.31 -14.82 10.26
C SER A 72 22.60 -13.64 9.60
N LYS A 73 23.33 -12.53 9.46
CA LYS A 73 22.85 -11.30 8.80
C LYS A 73 22.49 -11.51 7.33
N GLN A 74 23.17 -12.45 6.65
CA GLN A 74 22.91 -12.76 5.24
C GLN A 74 21.53 -13.37 5.03
N PHE A 75 21.12 -14.34 5.86
CA PHE A 75 19.80 -14.96 5.77
C PHE A 75 18.68 -13.97 6.10
N VAL A 76 18.91 -13.09 7.08
CA VAL A 76 17.97 -11.99 7.37
C VAL A 76 17.83 -11.06 6.18
N ALA A 77 18.94 -10.62 5.56
CA ALA A 77 18.91 -9.72 4.42
C ALA A 77 18.14 -10.33 3.24
N ARG A 78 18.37 -11.63 2.94
CA ARG A 78 17.65 -12.36 1.90
C ARG A 78 16.15 -12.49 2.21
N HIS A 79 15.80 -12.83 3.45
CA HIS A 79 14.40 -12.84 3.90
C HIS A 79 13.74 -11.47 3.73
N GLN A 80 14.42 -10.39 4.13
CA GLN A 80 13.92 -9.03 4.04
C GLN A 80 13.74 -8.56 2.59
N ASP A 81 14.66 -8.92 1.69
CA ASP A 81 14.60 -8.60 0.27
C ASP A 81 13.33 -9.17 -0.38
N VAL A 82 13.11 -10.47 -0.17
CA VAL A 82 11.94 -11.16 -0.73
C VAL A 82 10.66 -10.77 -0.01
N ALA A 83 10.70 -10.51 1.31
CA ALA A 83 9.56 -9.97 2.05
C ALA A 83 9.13 -8.61 1.51
N LEU A 84 10.09 -7.74 1.12
CA LEU A 84 9.79 -6.45 0.53
C LEU A 84 9.20 -6.60 -0.88
N LEU A 85 9.73 -7.52 -1.70
CA LEU A 85 9.14 -7.83 -3.00
C LEU A 85 7.72 -8.37 -2.86
N ALA A 86 7.48 -9.26 -1.89
CA ALA A 86 6.17 -9.80 -1.58
C ALA A 86 5.20 -8.69 -1.12
N LEU A 87 5.66 -7.75 -0.30
CA LEU A 87 4.87 -6.58 0.12
C LEU A 87 4.45 -5.72 -1.08
N ILE A 88 5.37 -5.48 -2.03
CA ILE A 88 5.08 -4.72 -3.26
C ILE A 88 4.03 -5.44 -4.11
N LEU A 89 4.20 -6.74 -4.38
CA LEU A 89 3.23 -7.51 -5.16
C LEU A 89 1.86 -7.60 -4.49
N MET A 90 1.84 -7.72 -3.15
CA MET A 90 0.59 -7.72 -2.40
C MET A 90 -0.08 -6.34 -2.45
N GLY A 91 0.69 -5.25 -2.38
CA GLY A 91 0.21 -3.89 -2.60
C GLY A 91 -0.40 -3.70 -3.99
N ILE A 92 0.25 -4.21 -5.04
CA ILE A 92 -0.28 -4.20 -6.42
C ILE A 92 -1.58 -5.00 -6.50
N THR A 93 -1.61 -6.22 -5.94
CA THR A 93 -2.81 -7.07 -5.89
C THR A 93 -3.96 -6.35 -5.18
N GLY A 94 -3.69 -5.72 -4.03
CA GLY A 94 -4.65 -4.92 -3.28
C GLY A 94 -5.17 -3.71 -4.06
N ALA A 95 -4.30 -3.00 -4.78
CA ALA A 95 -4.68 -1.86 -5.62
C ALA A 95 -5.55 -2.27 -6.81
N LEU A 96 -5.23 -3.38 -7.48
CA LEU A 96 -6.05 -3.93 -8.55
C LEU A 96 -7.40 -4.45 -8.03
N ALA A 97 -7.41 -5.09 -6.86
CA ALA A 97 -8.62 -5.54 -6.19
C ALA A 97 -9.52 -4.36 -5.80
N TRP A 98 -8.95 -3.32 -5.22
CA TRP A 98 -9.62 -2.05 -4.94
C TRP A 98 -10.23 -1.43 -6.19
N ARG A 99 -9.47 -1.35 -7.28
CA ARG A 99 -9.97 -0.87 -8.57
C ARG A 99 -11.10 -1.76 -9.10
N GLY A 100 -11.00 -3.07 -8.95
CA GLY A 100 -12.04 -4.01 -9.37
C GLY A 100 -13.34 -3.80 -8.59
N LEU A 101 -13.25 -3.61 -7.26
CA LEU A 101 -14.38 -3.25 -6.40
C LEU A 101 -15.02 -1.93 -6.82
N TRP A 102 -14.22 -0.97 -7.27
CA TRP A 102 -14.71 0.29 -7.82
C TRP A 102 -15.45 0.10 -9.15
N GLU A 103 -14.90 -0.67 -10.08
CA GLU A 103 -15.49 -0.93 -11.40
C GLU A 103 -16.86 -1.62 -11.29
N PHE A 104 -17.07 -2.47 -10.28
CA PHE A 104 -18.36 -3.10 -9.98
C PHE A 104 -19.52 -2.13 -9.68
N ARG A 105 -19.23 -0.84 -9.46
CA ARG A 105 -20.29 0.16 -9.27
C ARG A 105 -20.79 0.77 -10.56
N GLY A 106 -19.88 1.11 -11.47
CA GLY A 106 -20.22 1.78 -12.73
C GLY A 106 -20.57 0.79 -13.84
N ASN A 107 -20.01 -0.42 -13.75
CA ASN A 107 -20.22 -1.51 -14.68
C ASN A 107 -20.79 -2.73 -13.95
N ALA A 108 -21.48 -3.61 -14.67
CA ALA A 108 -21.93 -4.88 -14.12
C ALA A 108 -20.76 -5.79 -13.69
N ARG A 109 -19.58 -5.62 -14.29
CA ARG A 109 -18.39 -6.45 -14.06
C ARG A 109 -17.10 -5.63 -14.19
N PRO A 110 -16.05 -5.99 -13.45
CA PRO A 110 -14.72 -5.43 -13.62
C PRO A 110 -14.16 -5.77 -15.01
N SER A 111 -13.29 -4.90 -15.49
CA SER A 111 -12.60 -5.05 -16.77
C SER A 111 -11.75 -6.32 -16.82
N THR A 112 -11.71 -6.95 -18.00
CA THR A 112 -11.06 -8.25 -18.21
C THR A 112 -9.56 -8.21 -17.87
N TRP A 113 -8.85 -7.14 -18.26
CA TRP A 113 -7.44 -7.00 -17.94
C TRP A 113 -7.21 -6.88 -16.42
N ASN A 114 -8.11 -6.21 -15.68
CA ASN A 114 -7.97 -6.06 -14.23
C ASN A 114 -8.18 -7.42 -13.54
N VAL A 115 -9.14 -8.22 -14.01
CA VAL A 115 -9.35 -9.60 -13.52
C VAL A 115 -8.11 -10.47 -13.75
N TYR A 116 -7.53 -10.45 -14.95
CA TYR A 116 -6.30 -11.18 -15.23
C TYR A 116 -5.10 -10.64 -14.45
N GLY A 117 -5.02 -9.33 -14.24
CA GLY A 117 -4.01 -8.69 -13.41
C GLY A 117 -4.09 -9.17 -11.96
N ILE A 118 -5.28 -9.16 -11.35
CA ILE A 118 -5.49 -9.68 -9.99
C ILE A 118 -5.07 -11.14 -9.93
N LEU A 119 -5.47 -11.98 -10.89
CA LEU A 119 -5.11 -13.40 -10.92
C LEU A 119 -3.59 -13.61 -11.01
N LEU A 120 -2.92 -12.92 -11.94
CA LEU A 120 -1.48 -13.02 -12.12
C LEU A 120 -0.71 -12.59 -10.87
N PHE A 121 -1.01 -11.39 -10.35
CA PHE A 121 -0.28 -10.84 -9.21
C PHE A 121 -0.58 -11.58 -7.90
N SER A 122 -1.79 -12.11 -7.71
CA SER A 122 -2.10 -12.95 -6.55
C SER A 122 -1.39 -14.31 -6.59
N LEU A 123 -1.26 -14.94 -7.77
CA LEU A 123 -0.44 -16.15 -7.96
C LEU A 123 1.04 -15.89 -7.62
N LEU A 124 1.60 -14.81 -8.18
CA LEU A 124 2.98 -14.41 -7.88
C LEU A 124 3.17 -14.08 -6.40
N THR A 125 2.19 -13.42 -5.78
CA THR A 125 2.22 -13.11 -4.34
C THR A 125 2.24 -14.39 -3.50
N VAL A 126 1.39 -15.38 -3.80
CA VAL A 126 1.38 -16.67 -3.08
C VAL A 126 2.73 -17.38 -3.20
N ALA A 127 3.35 -17.38 -4.39
CA ALA A 127 4.67 -17.95 -4.58
C ALA A 127 5.72 -17.23 -3.71
N LEU A 128 5.78 -15.90 -3.75
CA LEU A 128 6.74 -15.14 -2.94
C LEU A 128 6.48 -15.23 -1.44
N MET A 129 5.22 -15.28 -1.00
CA MET A 129 4.89 -15.47 0.43
C MET A 129 5.35 -16.84 0.92
N THR A 130 5.22 -17.87 0.08
CA THR A 130 5.74 -19.22 0.40
C THR A 130 7.25 -19.19 0.55
N VAL A 131 7.97 -18.57 -0.40
CA VAL A 131 9.44 -18.43 -0.33
C VAL A 131 9.85 -17.61 0.90
N THR A 132 9.19 -16.48 1.15
CA THR A 132 9.45 -15.62 2.32
C THR A 132 9.25 -16.39 3.63
N ALA A 133 8.20 -17.20 3.74
CA ALA A 133 7.93 -18.02 4.91
C ALA A 133 9.02 -19.09 5.15
N THR A 134 9.45 -19.78 4.09
CA THR A 134 10.55 -20.77 4.17
C THR A 134 11.85 -20.11 4.62
N MET A 135 12.25 -19.00 3.99
CA MET A 135 13.46 -18.25 4.37
C MET A 135 13.37 -17.68 5.78
N GLY A 136 12.18 -17.33 6.26
CA GLY A 136 11.97 -16.90 7.64
C GLY A 136 12.33 -17.99 8.66
N GLY A 137 12.09 -19.27 8.32
CA GLY A 137 12.51 -20.41 9.14
C GLY A 137 14.03 -20.58 9.18
N GLU A 138 14.70 -20.41 8.04
CA GLU A 138 16.15 -20.61 7.89
C GLU A 138 16.99 -19.64 8.73
N ILE A 139 16.41 -18.49 9.15
CA ILE A 139 17.06 -17.51 10.02
C ILE A 139 17.56 -18.16 11.32
N ARG A 140 16.80 -19.11 11.90
CA ARG A 140 17.15 -19.77 13.17
C ARG A 140 17.31 -21.28 13.08
N HIS A 141 16.75 -21.91 12.07
CA HIS A 141 16.82 -23.35 11.91
C HIS A 141 17.92 -23.70 10.91
N GLU A 142 19.11 -23.99 11.42
CA GLU A 142 20.25 -24.39 10.56
C GLU A 142 19.95 -25.71 9.82
N GLU A 143 19.12 -26.56 10.43
CA GLU A 143 18.75 -27.89 9.94
C GLU A 143 17.98 -27.89 8.61
N ILE A 144 17.37 -26.76 8.25
CA ILE A 144 16.61 -26.60 7.00
C ILE A 144 17.38 -25.82 5.93
N ARG A 145 18.63 -25.40 6.21
CA ARG A 145 19.48 -24.70 5.25
C ARG A 145 20.06 -25.71 4.25
N SER A 146 19.95 -25.44 2.95
CA SER A 146 20.61 -26.24 1.92
C SER A 146 22.08 -25.85 1.79
N ALA A 147 22.96 -26.79 1.42
CA ALA A 147 24.37 -26.52 1.13
C ALA A 147 24.58 -25.52 -0.03
N GLN A 148 23.54 -25.28 -0.84
CA GLN A 148 23.51 -24.30 -1.94
C GLN A 148 23.08 -22.87 -1.51
N ASP A 149 22.61 -22.66 -0.27
CA ASP A 149 22.04 -21.37 0.17
C ASP A 149 23.07 -20.28 0.49
N VAL A 150 24.36 -20.56 0.32
CA VAL A 150 25.47 -19.63 0.60
C VAL A 150 25.77 -18.68 -0.57
N SER A 151 25.00 -18.76 -1.67
CA SER A 151 25.18 -17.86 -2.83
C SER A 151 24.95 -16.38 -2.45
N GLU A 152 25.97 -15.54 -2.64
CA GLU A 152 25.98 -14.08 -2.45
C GLU A 152 25.18 -13.31 -3.52
N ALA A 153 24.22 -13.94 -4.21
CA ALA A 153 23.43 -13.23 -5.21
C ALA A 153 22.65 -12.10 -4.54
N GLU A 154 23.03 -10.85 -4.88
CA GLU A 154 22.36 -9.66 -4.39
C GLU A 154 20.88 -9.72 -4.77
N GLY A 155 20.01 -9.62 -3.76
CA GLY A 155 18.57 -9.66 -3.96
C GLY A 155 18.10 -8.54 -4.90
N THR A 156 17.03 -8.79 -5.66
CA THR A 156 16.56 -7.84 -6.69
C THR A 156 16.20 -6.48 -6.08
N VAL A 157 15.62 -6.47 -4.88
CA VAL A 157 15.20 -5.23 -4.24
C VAL A 157 16.40 -4.49 -3.67
N SER A 158 17.37 -5.21 -3.13
CA SER A 158 18.65 -4.70 -2.62
C SER A 158 19.46 -4.04 -3.74
N ALA A 159 19.53 -4.67 -4.91
CA ALA A 159 20.17 -4.10 -6.09
C ALA A 159 19.50 -2.78 -6.56
N ILE A 160 18.17 -2.69 -6.49
CA ILE A 160 17.43 -1.44 -6.76
C ILE A 160 17.79 -0.38 -5.72
N GLY A 161 17.83 -0.74 -4.44
CA GLY A 161 18.23 0.16 -3.36
C GLY A 161 19.65 0.69 -3.56
N ALA A 162 20.60 -0.18 -3.87
CA ALA A 162 21.97 0.19 -4.19
C ALA A 162 22.04 1.13 -5.41
N TYR A 163 21.25 0.88 -6.46
CA TYR A 163 21.17 1.77 -7.61
C TYR A 163 20.73 3.18 -7.23
N VAL A 164 19.67 3.31 -6.41
CA VAL A 164 19.16 4.60 -5.93
C VAL A 164 20.21 5.36 -5.13
N LEU A 165 20.92 4.66 -4.23
CA LEU A 165 21.93 5.27 -3.36
C LEU A 165 23.23 5.64 -4.10
N ASN A 166 23.62 4.86 -5.11
CA ASN A 166 24.85 5.09 -5.87
C ASN A 166 24.72 6.16 -6.97
N HIS A 167 23.50 6.62 -7.27
CA HIS A 167 23.24 7.63 -8.30
C HIS A 167 22.55 8.86 -7.70
N GLY A 168 23.34 9.91 -7.44
CA GLY A 168 22.88 11.11 -6.73
C GLY A 168 21.73 11.90 -7.37
N TRP A 169 21.33 11.59 -8.61
CA TRP A 169 20.17 12.21 -9.27
C TRP A 169 18.85 11.48 -8.99
N VAL A 170 18.89 10.18 -8.65
CA VAL A 170 17.68 9.35 -8.52
C VAL A 170 16.82 9.82 -7.35
N TRP A 171 17.44 10.14 -6.22
CA TRP A 171 16.74 10.63 -5.04
C TRP A 171 16.07 12.00 -5.28
N PRO A 172 16.76 13.07 -5.74
CA PRO A 172 16.13 14.36 -6.03
C PRO A 172 15.05 14.30 -7.12
N THR A 173 15.25 13.50 -8.17
CA THR A 173 14.21 13.30 -9.20
C THR A 173 12.98 12.64 -8.61
N SER A 174 13.16 11.61 -7.78
CA SER A 174 12.05 10.94 -7.10
C SER A 174 11.32 11.88 -6.15
N GLU A 175 12.03 12.74 -5.42
CA GLU A 175 11.40 13.76 -4.55
C GLU A 175 10.60 14.77 -5.35
N THR A 176 11.15 15.27 -6.46
CA THR A 176 10.46 16.20 -7.36
C THR A 176 9.16 15.59 -7.90
N LEU A 177 9.25 14.36 -8.43
CA LEU A 177 8.09 13.63 -8.92
C LEU A 177 7.08 13.36 -7.80
N HIS A 178 7.53 13.00 -6.60
CA HIS A 178 6.66 12.79 -5.45
C HIS A 178 5.89 14.07 -5.10
N PHE A 179 6.55 15.23 -5.06
CA PHE A 179 5.85 16.51 -4.81
C PHE A 179 4.86 16.86 -5.93
N MET A 180 5.22 16.65 -7.21
CA MET A 180 4.30 16.83 -8.32
C MET A 180 3.07 15.91 -8.20
N GLY A 181 3.28 14.65 -7.83
CA GLY A 181 2.22 13.70 -7.54
C GLY A 181 1.29 14.18 -6.42
N LEU A 182 1.86 14.70 -5.34
CA LEU A 182 1.10 15.23 -4.21
C LEU A 182 0.24 16.42 -4.65
N CYS A 183 0.79 17.35 -5.42
CA CYS A 183 0.04 18.50 -5.93
C CYS A 183 -1.14 18.06 -6.83
N LEU A 184 -0.93 17.08 -7.70
CA LEU A 184 -1.99 16.54 -8.57
C LEU A 184 -3.09 15.83 -7.76
N LEU A 185 -2.70 14.94 -6.84
CA LEU A 185 -3.63 14.19 -6.01
C LEU A 185 -4.43 15.11 -5.08
N LEU A 186 -3.74 15.92 -4.30
CA LEU A 186 -4.36 16.77 -3.30
C LEU A 186 -5.12 17.92 -3.94
N GLY A 187 -4.62 18.53 -5.01
CA GLY A 187 -5.36 19.58 -5.72
C GLY A 187 -6.69 19.06 -6.27
N SER A 188 -6.69 17.83 -6.82
CA SER A 188 -7.90 17.18 -7.33
C SER A 188 -8.91 16.91 -6.21
N VAL A 189 -8.48 16.27 -5.11
CA VAL A 189 -9.36 15.92 -3.98
C VAL A 189 -9.85 17.17 -3.26
N LEU A 190 -8.96 18.13 -2.99
CA LEU A 190 -9.31 19.39 -2.32
C LEU A 190 -10.36 20.17 -3.12
N THR A 191 -10.29 20.17 -4.44
CA THR A 191 -11.30 20.85 -5.28
C THR A 191 -12.69 20.24 -5.07
N VAL A 192 -12.78 18.90 -5.02
CA VAL A 192 -14.04 18.21 -4.72
C VAL A 192 -14.52 18.52 -3.30
N ASP A 193 -13.62 18.48 -2.31
CA ASP A 193 -13.96 18.74 -0.91
C ASP A 193 -14.45 20.18 -0.68
N LEU A 194 -13.77 21.18 -1.27
CA LEU A 194 -14.19 22.58 -1.19
C LEU A 194 -15.54 22.81 -1.87
N ARG A 195 -15.83 22.10 -2.97
CA ARG A 195 -17.15 22.14 -3.60
C ARG A 195 -18.22 21.55 -2.66
N MET A 196 -17.95 20.42 -2.01
CA MET A 196 -18.86 19.80 -1.04
C MET A 196 -19.11 20.69 0.18
N LEU A 197 -18.08 21.40 0.67
CA LEU A 197 -18.21 22.38 1.76
C LEU A 197 -19.00 23.64 1.38
N GLY A 198 -19.28 23.84 0.09
CA GLY A 198 -20.11 24.94 -0.40
C GLY A 198 -19.34 26.21 -0.76
N ILE A 199 -18.03 26.11 -1.01
CA ILE A 199 -17.20 27.26 -1.43
C ILE A 199 -17.35 27.51 -2.93
N MET A 200 -17.49 26.46 -3.74
CA MET A 200 -17.57 26.55 -5.21
C MET A 200 -18.94 26.15 -5.76
N LYS A 201 -20.04 26.60 -5.14
CA LYS A 201 -21.40 26.07 -5.44
C LYS A 201 -21.84 26.18 -6.90
N SER A 202 -21.29 27.13 -7.66
CA SER A 202 -21.55 27.31 -9.09
C SER A 202 -21.02 26.19 -9.98
N VAL A 203 -20.17 25.29 -9.47
CA VAL A 203 -19.64 24.16 -10.26
C VAL A 203 -20.45 22.91 -9.95
N PRO A 204 -21.11 22.27 -10.93
CA PRO A 204 -21.74 20.96 -10.73
C PRO A 204 -20.72 19.91 -10.28
N LEU A 205 -21.07 19.08 -9.28
CA LEU A 205 -20.15 18.03 -8.80
C LEU A 205 -19.83 16.99 -9.86
N VAL A 206 -20.74 16.78 -10.82
CA VAL A 206 -20.53 15.87 -11.95
C VAL A 206 -19.34 16.27 -12.82
N ASP A 207 -19.09 17.57 -12.99
CA ASP A 207 -18.00 18.08 -13.84
C ASP A 207 -16.62 17.81 -13.20
N LEU A 208 -16.57 17.74 -11.86
CA LEU A 208 -15.34 17.44 -11.13
C LEU A 208 -14.92 15.97 -11.25
N ARG A 209 -15.75 15.08 -11.81
CA ARG A 209 -15.34 13.69 -12.12
C ARG A 209 -14.15 13.64 -13.07
N GLY A 210 -13.96 14.68 -13.90
CA GLY A 210 -12.79 14.83 -14.76
C GLY A 210 -11.45 14.93 -13.99
N LEU A 211 -11.49 15.21 -12.68
CA LEU A 211 -10.29 15.25 -11.83
C LEU A 211 -9.85 13.87 -11.33
N ILE A 212 -10.71 12.84 -11.41
CA ILE A 212 -10.39 11.50 -10.90
C ILE A 212 -9.14 10.90 -11.59
N PRO A 213 -8.98 10.94 -12.93
CA PRO A 213 -7.77 10.44 -13.59
C PRO A 213 -6.49 11.15 -13.12
N TRP A 214 -6.57 12.47 -12.85
CA TRP A 214 -5.44 13.25 -12.34
C TRP A 214 -5.10 12.91 -10.90
N ALA A 215 -6.12 12.69 -10.06
CA ALA A 215 -5.93 12.19 -8.71
C ALA A 215 -5.23 10.82 -8.72
N LEU A 216 -5.70 9.90 -9.57
CA LEU A 216 -5.10 8.57 -9.72
C LEU A 216 -3.68 8.62 -10.28
N ALA A 217 -3.40 9.51 -11.24
CA ALA A 217 -2.05 9.72 -11.78
C ALA A 217 -1.11 10.26 -10.68
N GLY A 218 -1.55 11.27 -9.92
CA GLY A 218 -0.80 11.82 -8.80
C GLY A 218 -0.49 10.76 -7.73
N PHE A 219 -1.51 10.00 -7.32
CA PHE A 219 -1.35 8.88 -6.39
C PHE A 219 -0.38 7.82 -6.91
N SER A 220 -0.45 7.48 -8.21
CA SER A 220 0.43 6.47 -8.82
C SER A 220 1.89 6.94 -8.80
N ILE A 221 2.14 8.22 -9.13
CA ILE A 221 3.48 8.81 -9.04
C ILE A 221 3.97 8.75 -7.59
N ASN A 222 3.14 9.13 -6.62
CA ASN A 222 3.50 9.09 -5.20
C ASN A 222 3.79 7.69 -4.69
N LEU A 223 3.00 6.70 -5.11
CA LEU A 223 3.17 5.31 -4.71
C LEU A 223 4.50 4.77 -5.24
N VAL A 224 4.79 4.96 -6.53
CA VAL A 224 6.04 4.48 -7.15
C VAL A 224 7.25 5.15 -6.51
N THR A 225 7.27 6.48 -6.43
CA THR A 225 8.38 7.22 -5.82
C THR A 225 8.51 6.95 -4.32
N GLY A 226 7.39 6.76 -3.61
CA GLY A 226 7.36 6.34 -2.21
C GLY A 226 8.00 4.97 -2.00
N MET A 227 7.72 4.02 -2.90
CA MET A 227 8.37 2.71 -2.88
C MET A 227 9.87 2.80 -3.21
N VAL A 228 10.29 3.68 -4.13
CA VAL A 228 11.72 3.92 -4.40
C VAL A 228 12.45 4.37 -3.13
N PHE A 229 11.90 5.33 -2.39
CA PHE A 229 12.47 5.76 -1.11
C PHE A 229 12.53 4.63 -0.09
N PHE A 230 11.42 3.91 0.05
CA PHE A 230 11.31 2.83 1.02
C PHE A 230 12.26 1.67 0.72
N ILE A 231 12.43 1.29 -0.55
CA ILE A 231 13.39 0.27 -0.99
C ILE A 231 14.83 0.70 -0.73
N ALA A 232 15.16 1.98 -0.99
CA ALA A 232 16.52 2.48 -0.81
C ALA A 232 16.93 2.51 0.68
N THR A 233 16.02 2.87 1.59
CA THR A 233 16.33 3.00 3.02
C THR A 233 15.18 2.50 3.93
N PRO A 234 14.83 1.19 3.93
CA PRO A 234 13.64 0.70 4.65
C PRO A 234 13.67 0.99 6.16
N THR A 235 14.85 0.91 6.78
CA THR A 235 15.06 1.15 8.22
C THR A 235 14.78 2.60 8.61
N GLN A 236 15.09 3.56 7.73
CA GLN A 236 14.83 5.00 7.96
C GLN A 236 13.33 5.29 8.15
N TYR A 237 12.47 4.51 7.51
CA TYR A 237 11.01 4.68 7.59
C TYR A 237 10.38 3.76 8.65
N THR A 238 10.83 2.52 8.75
CA THR A 238 10.23 1.52 9.65
C THR A 238 10.52 1.77 11.13
N THR A 239 11.53 2.57 11.47
CA THR A 239 11.84 2.99 12.84
C THR A 239 11.29 4.38 13.19
N ASN A 240 10.68 5.06 12.22
CA ASN A 240 10.25 6.45 12.35
C ASN A 240 8.77 6.55 12.76
N VAL A 241 8.51 7.17 13.92
CA VAL A 241 7.14 7.37 14.43
C VAL A 241 6.26 8.24 13.53
N ALA A 242 6.82 9.26 12.88
CA ALA A 242 6.08 10.10 11.94
C ALA A 242 5.67 9.29 10.70
N PHE A 243 6.46 8.30 10.28
CA PHE A 243 6.07 7.42 9.19
C PHE A 243 4.83 6.58 9.55
N TYR A 244 4.75 6.03 10.77
CA TYR A 244 3.55 5.30 11.21
C TYR A 244 2.29 6.15 11.14
N TRP A 245 2.36 7.39 11.66
CA TRP A 245 1.23 8.31 11.59
C TRP A 245 0.90 8.67 10.14
N LYS A 246 1.89 8.90 9.29
CA LYS A 246 1.68 9.12 7.84
C LYS A 246 0.88 7.96 7.22
N ILE A 247 1.25 6.71 7.51
CA ILE A 247 0.54 5.54 6.99
C ILE A 247 -0.89 5.45 7.53
N VAL A 248 -1.11 5.69 8.83
CA VAL A 248 -2.46 5.70 9.43
C VAL A 248 -3.35 6.75 8.76
N PHE A 249 -2.87 7.99 8.66
CA PHE A 249 -3.60 9.07 7.99
C PHE A 249 -3.85 8.77 6.51
N MET A 250 -2.88 8.15 5.81
CA MET A 250 -3.01 7.77 4.41
C MET A 250 -4.06 6.67 4.20
N LEU A 251 -4.11 5.65 5.06
CA LEU A 251 -5.12 4.59 4.99
C LEU A 251 -6.52 5.15 5.27
N LEU A 252 -6.66 6.01 6.27
CA LEU A 252 -7.92 6.70 6.58
C LEU A 252 -8.34 7.64 5.45
N ALA A 253 -7.40 8.37 4.84
CA ALA A 253 -7.67 9.21 3.67
C ALA A 253 -8.14 8.37 2.47
N GLY A 254 -7.54 7.19 2.25
CA GLY A 254 -8.00 6.23 1.25
C GLY A 254 -9.45 5.79 1.50
N ILE A 255 -9.80 5.43 2.74
CA ILE A 255 -11.18 5.08 3.12
C ILE A 255 -12.14 6.27 2.92
N ASN A 256 -11.70 7.48 3.26
CA ASN A 256 -12.48 8.71 3.07
C ASN A 256 -12.77 8.98 1.59
N VAL A 257 -11.74 8.92 0.74
CA VAL A 257 -11.87 9.07 -0.72
C VAL A 257 -12.76 7.97 -1.32
N LEU A 258 -12.67 6.74 -0.81
CA LEU A 258 -13.64 5.73 -1.17
C LEU A 258 -15.03 6.22 -0.84
N TYR A 259 -15.33 6.44 0.45
CA TYR A 259 -16.67 6.86 0.88
C TYR A 259 -17.22 7.99 0.00
N LEU A 260 -16.42 9.02 -0.29
CA LEU A 260 -16.83 10.15 -1.12
C LEU A 260 -17.18 9.75 -2.53
N THR A 261 -16.39 8.87 -3.14
CA THR A 261 -16.75 8.25 -4.43
C THR A 261 -18.09 7.53 -4.33
N PHE A 262 -18.37 6.92 -3.18
CA PHE A 262 -19.58 6.15 -2.98
C PHE A 262 -20.85 6.98 -2.78
N ASP A 263 -20.71 8.27 -2.45
CA ASP A 263 -21.77 9.15 -1.98
C ASP A 263 -22.72 9.64 -3.09
N GLU A 264 -24.02 9.73 -2.81
CA GLU A 264 -25.02 10.19 -3.80
C GLU A 264 -24.87 11.67 -4.15
N SER A 265 -24.07 12.42 -3.37
CA SER A 265 -23.79 13.84 -3.60
C SER A 265 -23.16 14.13 -4.95
N TRP A 266 -22.59 13.14 -5.66
CA TRP A 266 -22.11 13.35 -7.03
C TRP A 266 -23.19 13.77 -8.04
N ALA A 267 -24.47 13.57 -7.73
CA ALA A 267 -25.59 14.01 -8.55
C ALA A 267 -26.10 15.43 -8.21
N LEU A 268 -25.42 16.15 -7.30
CA LEU A 268 -25.86 17.49 -6.88
C LEU A 268 -25.80 18.51 -8.02
N PRO A 269 -26.93 19.19 -8.31
CA PRO A 269 -26.97 20.27 -9.30
C PRO A 269 -26.17 21.50 -8.88
N GLU A 270 -25.99 22.41 -9.84
CA GLU A 270 -25.44 23.73 -9.61
C GLU A 270 -26.20 24.48 -8.51
N GLY A 271 -25.47 25.20 -7.65
CA GLY A 271 -26.03 26.07 -6.61
C GLY A 271 -26.56 25.31 -5.37
N VAL A 272 -26.72 24.00 -5.45
CA VAL A 272 -27.27 23.18 -4.36
C VAL A 272 -26.19 22.87 -3.32
N ASP A 273 -26.59 22.99 -2.05
CA ASP A 273 -25.77 22.61 -0.90
C ASP A 273 -25.69 21.09 -0.75
N ALA A 274 -24.48 20.60 -0.46
CA ALA A 274 -24.29 19.20 -0.11
C ALA A 274 -24.92 18.89 1.26
N PRO A 275 -25.39 17.64 1.47
CA PRO A 275 -25.88 17.19 2.76
C PRO A 275 -24.78 17.32 3.83
N LEU A 276 -25.19 17.44 5.10
CA LEU A 276 -24.26 17.62 6.22
C LEU A 276 -23.22 16.50 6.30
N THR A 277 -23.61 15.26 5.99
CA THR A 277 -22.73 14.10 5.93
C THR A 277 -21.58 14.32 4.94
N ALA A 278 -21.88 14.72 3.71
CA ALA A 278 -20.86 15.02 2.70
C ALA A 278 -19.93 16.16 3.12
N LYS A 279 -20.46 17.20 3.79
CA LYS A 279 -19.66 18.31 4.33
C LYS A 279 -18.69 17.83 5.42
N VAL A 280 -19.16 17.00 6.35
CA VAL A 280 -18.32 16.43 7.41
C VAL A 280 -17.23 15.55 6.82
N VAL A 281 -17.58 14.71 5.83
CA VAL A 281 -16.61 13.82 5.19
C VAL A 281 -15.57 14.60 4.39
N ALA A 282 -15.97 15.64 3.65
CA ALA A 282 -15.03 16.53 2.96
C ALA A 282 -14.09 17.25 3.93
N GLY A 283 -14.63 17.79 5.04
CA GLY A 283 -13.81 18.39 6.09
C GLY A 283 -12.83 17.40 6.73
N ALA A 284 -13.27 16.17 6.98
CA ALA A 284 -12.41 15.09 7.45
C ALA A 284 -11.34 14.71 6.42
N GLY A 285 -11.68 14.68 5.12
CA GLY A 285 -10.75 14.41 4.02
C GLY A 285 -9.60 15.42 3.99
N ILE A 286 -9.91 16.71 4.08
CA ILE A 286 -8.91 17.78 4.18
C ILE A 286 -8.01 17.58 5.39
N PHE A 287 -8.57 17.33 6.57
CA PHE A 287 -7.79 17.07 7.79
C PHE A 287 -6.86 15.86 7.64
N LEU A 288 -7.36 14.77 7.05
CA LEU A 288 -6.60 13.54 6.86
C LEU A 288 -5.41 13.78 5.92
N TRP A 289 -5.63 14.45 4.79
CA TRP A 289 -4.55 14.77 3.85
C TRP A 289 -3.53 15.76 4.41
N LEU A 290 -3.97 16.76 5.19
CA LEU A 290 -3.05 17.64 5.92
C LEU A 290 -2.18 16.84 6.89
N GLY A 291 -2.74 15.83 7.57
CA GLY A 291 -1.96 14.91 8.39
C GLY A 291 -0.93 14.12 7.58
N VAL A 292 -1.30 13.57 6.42
CA VAL A 292 -0.36 12.88 5.52
C VAL A 292 0.82 13.79 5.13
N ILE A 293 0.55 15.05 4.76
CA ILE A 293 1.59 16.02 4.40
C ILE A 293 2.45 16.36 5.62
N PHE A 294 1.81 16.69 6.74
CA PHE A 294 2.49 17.10 7.96
C PHE A 294 3.47 16.02 8.42
N PHE A 295 2.98 14.79 8.61
CA PHE A 295 3.84 13.68 9.04
C PHE A 295 4.86 13.29 7.98
N GLY A 296 4.55 13.43 6.68
CA GLY A 296 5.52 13.27 5.61
C GLY A 296 6.66 14.29 5.66
N ARG A 297 6.36 15.56 5.95
CA ARG A 297 7.37 16.62 6.07
C ARG A 297 8.15 16.53 7.38
N MET A 298 7.53 15.99 8.43
CA MET A 298 8.11 15.84 9.76
C MET A 298 9.00 14.60 9.92
N LEU A 299 9.15 13.75 8.88
CA LEU A 299 10.04 12.59 8.94
C LEU A 299 11.45 12.93 9.47
N PRO A 300 12.12 14.01 9.01
CA PRO A 300 13.41 14.40 9.57
C PRO A 300 13.40 14.87 11.03
N PHE A 301 12.34 15.57 11.43
CA PHE A 301 12.33 16.36 12.66
C PHE A 301 11.81 15.56 13.86
N ILE A 302 10.82 14.70 13.64
CA ILE A 302 10.16 13.93 14.71
C ILE A 302 10.77 12.53 14.82
N GLY A 303 11.22 11.95 13.71
CA GLY A 303 11.68 10.56 13.68
C GLY A 303 13.15 10.37 13.36
N ASN A 304 13.96 11.44 13.48
CA ASN A 304 15.42 11.40 13.28
C ASN A 304 15.84 10.81 11.92
N SER A 305 15.05 11.05 10.87
CA SER A 305 15.45 10.64 9.51
C SER A 305 16.44 11.62 8.91
N PHE A 306 17.71 11.49 9.26
CA PHE A 306 18.92 11.87 8.49
C PHE A 306 20.16 11.28 9.15
#